data_AF-A0A0P1GXB6-F1
#
_entry.id   AF-A0A0P1GXB6-F1
#
_cell.length_a   1.000
_cell.length_b   1.000
_cell.length_c   1.000
_cell.angle_alpha   90.00
_cell.angle_beta   90.00
_cell.angle_gamma   90.00
#
_symmetry.space_group_name_H-M   'P 1'
#
loop_
_entity.id
_entity.type
_entity.pdbx_description
1 polymer ?
#
loop_
_entity_poly.entity_id
_entity_poly.type
_entity_poly.pdbx_seq_one_letter_code
_entity_poly.pdbx_strand_id
1 'polypeptide(L)'
;MPTGARLTAAFCLALLAFVLSGLVMPLMPEGTDFGYFTHINMALGAATGWIYMGRRVGGGLVPAINNGLTGAAVMVLWALFIQGAWEMFRLAMRHRYDGPFEALLAIFKISLDFFFVIAVPSVLIPFVIGGVLAGLLVENAHRRWP
;
A
#
# COMPACT_ATOMS: atom_id res chain seq x y z
N MET A 1 -20.58 11.54 -1.67
CA MET A 1 -21.41 10.58 -2.44
C MET A 1 -20.52 9.41 -2.87
N PRO A 2 -20.94 8.14 -2.74
CA PRO A 2 -20.20 7.01 -3.28
C PRO A 2 -20.36 6.98 -4.80
N THR A 3 -19.31 7.36 -5.54
CA THR A 3 -19.30 7.34 -7.01
C THR A 3 -18.70 6.04 -7.52
N GLY A 4 -19.03 5.62 -8.74
CA GLY A 4 -18.46 4.41 -9.35
C GLY A 4 -16.93 4.46 -9.43
N ALA A 5 -16.36 5.66 -9.54
CA ALA A 5 -14.93 5.89 -9.49
C ALA A 5 -14.29 5.49 -8.14
N ARG A 6 -14.95 5.74 -7.00
CA ARG A 6 -14.41 5.39 -5.67
C ARG A 6 -14.39 3.89 -5.43
N LEU A 7 -15.43 3.17 -5.87
CA LEU A 7 -15.48 1.71 -5.83
C LEU A 7 -14.37 1.11 -6.71
N THR A 8 -14.23 1.62 -7.93
CA THR A 8 -13.18 1.17 -8.85
C THR A 8 -11.79 1.42 -8.26
N ALA A 9 -11.55 2.58 -7.65
CA ALA A 9 -10.28 2.91 -7.04
C ALA A 9 -9.94 1.99 -5.87
N ALA A 10 -10.90 1.74 -4.98
CA ALA A 10 -10.74 0.80 -3.87
C ALA A 10 -10.41 -0.60 -4.38
N PHE A 11 -11.13 -1.09 -5.39
CA PHE A 11 -10.91 -2.42 -5.95
C PHE A 11 -9.54 -2.53 -6.65
N CYS A 12 -9.17 -1.56 -7.49
CA CYS A 12 -7.89 -1.57 -8.19
C CYS A 12 -6.70 -1.53 -7.23
N LEU A 13 -6.72 -0.69 -6.19
CA LEU A 13 -5.64 -0.66 -5.21
C LEU A 13 -5.65 -1.87 -4.27
N ALA A 14 -6.80 -2.43 -3.92
CA ALA A 14 -6.85 -3.70 -3.18
C ALA A 14 -6.24 -4.86 -3.99
N LEU A 15 -6.54 -4.94 -5.29
CA LEU A 15 -5.97 -5.93 -6.17
C LEU A 15 -4.45 -5.72 -6.35
N LEU A 16 -4.02 -4.47 -6.50
CA LEU A 16 -2.59 -4.15 -6.56
C LEU A 16 -1.88 -4.56 -5.26
N ALA A 17 -2.48 -4.26 -4.10
CA ALA A 17 -1.94 -4.67 -2.81
C ALA A 17 -1.84 -6.20 -2.69
N PHE A 18 -2.84 -6.94 -3.18
CA PHE A 18 -2.79 -8.41 -3.22
C PHE A 18 -1.59 -8.92 -4.04
N VAL A 19 -1.41 -8.40 -5.26
CA VAL A 19 -0.30 -8.79 -6.14
C VAL A 19 1.05 -8.42 -5.50
N LEU A 20 1.21 -7.19 -5.02
CA LEU A 20 2.45 -6.75 -4.37
C LEU A 20 2.76 -7.55 -3.11
N SER A 21 1.76 -7.87 -2.28
CA SER A 21 1.94 -8.75 -1.13
C SER A 21 2.50 -10.12 -1.54
N GLY A 22 1.95 -10.72 -2.60
CA GLY A 22 2.45 -12.01 -3.12
C GLY A 22 3.88 -11.94 -3.66
N LEU A 23 4.31 -10.78 -4.18
CA LEU A 23 5.68 -10.55 -4.64
C LEU A 23 6.66 -10.24 -3.48
N VAL A 24 6.15 -9.71 -2.37
CA VAL A 24 6.95 -9.36 -1.19
C VAL A 24 7.18 -10.56 -0.28
N MET A 25 6.21 -11.48 -0.15
CA MET A 25 6.35 -12.67 0.72
C MET A 25 7.63 -13.49 0.44
N PRO A 26 8.01 -13.78 -0.81
CA PRO A 26 9.24 -14.55 -1.09
C PRO A 26 10.53 -13.80 -0.75
N LEU A 27 10.49 -12.49 -0.53
CA LEU A 27 11.65 -11.68 -0.17
C LEU A 27 11.93 -11.67 1.33
N MET A 28 10.98 -12.14 2.15
CA MET A 28 11.15 -12.22 3.60
C MET A 28 11.87 -13.52 3.99
N PRO A 29 12.56 -13.54 5.15
CA PRO A 29 13.28 -14.71 5.63
C PRO A 29 12.38 -15.97 5.71
N GLU A 30 12.97 -17.12 5.42
CA GLU A 30 12.28 -18.42 5.52
C GLU A 30 11.74 -18.62 6.95
N GLY A 31 10.49 -19.08 7.04
CA GLY A 31 9.78 -19.24 8.33
C GLY A 31 9.05 -17.99 8.84
N THR A 32 8.95 -16.93 8.04
CA THR A 32 8.09 -15.78 8.36
C THR A 32 6.61 -16.20 8.31
N ASP A 33 5.93 -16.16 9.46
CA ASP A 33 4.48 -16.36 9.51
C ASP A 33 3.76 -15.09 9.05
N PHE A 34 3.15 -15.17 7.87
CA PHE A 34 2.45 -14.05 7.26
C PHE A 34 1.04 -13.83 7.79
N GLY A 35 0.42 -14.80 8.48
CA GLY A 35 -0.93 -14.67 9.04
C GLY A 35 -1.91 -13.81 8.20
N TYR A 36 -2.21 -12.61 8.70
CA TYR A 36 -3.14 -11.64 8.09
C TYR A 36 -2.49 -10.59 7.16
N PHE A 37 -1.21 -10.70 6.84
CA PHE A 37 -0.43 -9.73 6.06
C PHE A 37 -1.12 -9.29 4.76
N THR A 38 -1.50 -10.23 3.90
CA THR A 38 -2.18 -9.91 2.64
C THR A 38 -3.53 -9.26 2.86
N HIS A 39 -4.31 -9.75 3.83
CA HIS A 39 -5.63 -9.23 4.13
C HIS A 39 -5.57 -7.78 4.61
N ILE A 40 -4.61 -7.46 5.49
CA ILE A 40 -4.36 -6.11 5.97
C ILE A 40 -3.95 -5.20 4.82
N ASN A 41 -2.99 -5.62 3.97
CA ASN A 41 -2.55 -4.81 2.85
C ASN A 41 -3.67 -4.58 1.83
N MET A 42 -4.51 -5.57 1.56
CA MET A 42 -5.70 -5.42 0.71
C MET A 42 -6.71 -4.42 1.29
N ALA A 43 -6.97 -4.48 2.61
CA ALA A 43 -7.84 -3.54 3.29
C ALA A 43 -7.28 -2.10 3.23
N LEU A 44 -5.96 -1.95 3.39
CA LEU A 44 -5.28 -0.66 3.22
C LEU A 44 -5.34 -0.16 1.77
N GLY A 45 -5.16 -1.04 0.79
CA GLY A 45 -5.35 -0.72 -0.63
C GLY A 45 -6.76 -0.23 -0.91
N ALA A 46 -7.78 -0.94 -0.41
CA ALA A 46 -9.17 -0.54 -0.54
C ALA A 46 -9.45 0.83 0.11
N ALA A 47 -8.97 1.02 1.34
CA ALA A 47 -9.16 2.27 2.09
C ALA A 47 -8.47 3.45 1.40
N THR A 48 -7.22 3.29 0.97
CA THR A 48 -6.47 4.34 0.27
C THR A 48 -7.07 4.65 -1.09
N GLY A 49 -7.53 3.63 -1.83
CA GLY A 49 -8.25 3.82 -3.10
C GLY A 49 -9.54 4.60 -2.92
N TRP A 50 -10.32 4.26 -1.90
CA TRP A 50 -11.59 4.92 -1.60
C TRP A 50 -11.43 6.35 -1.09
N ILE A 51 -10.50 6.58 -0.17
CA ILE A 51 -10.35 7.84 0.56
C ILE A 51 -9.49 8.83 -0.22
N TYR A 52 -8.39 8.39 -0.80
CA TYR A 52 -7.42 9.27 -1.45
C TYR A 52 -7.66 9.35 -2.96
N MET A 53 -7.52 8.21 -3.64
CA MET A 53 -7.48 8.17 -5.11
C MET A 53 -8.84 8.55 -5.72
N GLY A 54 -9.93 7.96 -5.23
CA GLY A 54 -11.28 8.19 -5.76
C GLY A 54 -11.84 9.60 -5.54
N ARG A 55 -11.21 10.45 -4.71
CA ARG A 55 -11.61 11.86 -4.53
C ARG A 55 -10.96 12.81 -5.53
N ARG A 56 -9.90 12.37 -6.23
CA ARG A 56 -9.02 13.20 -7.07
C ARG A 56 -9.17 12.89 -8.56
N VAL A 57 -10.34 12.40 -8.95
CA VAL A 57 -10.63 11.96 -10.33
C VAL A 57 -11.26 13.11 -11.12
N GLY A 58 -11.15 13.09 -12.46
CA GLY A 58 -11.77 14.09 -13.34
C GLY A 58 -10.79 15.12 -13.92
N GLY A 59 -9.49 14.81 -13.93
CA GLY A 59 -8.44 15.70 -14.46
C GLY A 59 -7.95 15.36 -15.87
N GLY A 60 -8.42 14.28 -16.50
CA GLY A 60 -7.88 13.78 -17.75
C GLY A 60 -6.72 12.80 -17.59
N LEU A 61 -6.04 12.49 -18.70
CA LEU A 61 -5.06 11.38 -18.78
C LEU A 61 -3.84 11.56 -17.86
N VAL A 62 -3.17 12.71 -17.92
CA VAL A 62 -1.94 12.94 -17.14
C VAL A 62 -2.25 12.99 -15.63
N PRO A 63 -3.30 13.71 -15.16
CA PRO A 63 -3.68 13.67 -13.75
C PRO A 63 -4.12 12.28 -13.27
N ALA A 64 -4.75 11.47 -14.13
CA ALA A 64 -5.13 10.10 -13.79
C ALA A 64 -3.91 9.21 -13.47
N ILE A 65 -2.87 9.29 -14.32
CA ILE A 65 -1.61 8.55 -14.11
C ILE A 65 -0.95 8.99 -12.80
N ASN A 66 -0.82 10.30 -12.58
CA ASN A 66 -0.22 10.84 -11.36
C ASN A 66 -1.01 10.43 -10.12
N ASN A 67 -2.35 10.46 -10.19
CA ASN A 67 -3.21 10.07 -9.08
C ASN A 67 -3.08 8.57 -8.76
N GLY A 68 -2.96 7.71 -9.79
CA GLY A 68 -2.74 6.28 -9.63
C GLY A 68 -1.39 5.95 -9.00
N LEU A 69 -0.31 6.52 -9.50
CA LEU A 69 1.04 6.35 -8.93
C LEU A 69 1.12 6.89 -7.50
N THR A 70 0.55 8.06 -7.24
CA THR A 70 0.54 8.66 -5.90
C THR A 70 -0.33 7.83 -4.95
N GLY A 71 -1.49 7.33 -5.40
CA GLY A 71 -2.35 6.46 -4.61
C GLY A 71 -1.66 5.15 -4.23
N ALA A 72 -0.97 4.52 -5.19
CA ALA A 72 -0.16 3.33 -4.93
C ALA A 72 0.99 3.64 -3.94
N ALA A 73 1.68 4.77 -4.10
CA ALA A 73 2.75 5.18 -3.19
C ALA A 73 2.24 5.40 -1.76
N VAL A 74 1.10 6.08 -1.60
CA VAL A 74 0.45 6.29 -0.30
C VAL A 74 0.04 4.95 0.33
N MET A 75 -0.48 4.01 -0.46
CA MET A 75 -0.80 2.66 -0.01
C MET A 75 0.44 1.93 0.52
N VAL A 76 1.56 1.92 -0.24
CA VAL A 76 2.81 1.29 0.20
C VAL A 76 3.34 1.95 1.48
N LEU A 77 3.28 3.28 1.56
CA LEU A 77 3.70 4.01 2.76
C LEU A 77 2.89 3.57 4.00
N TRP A 78 1.57 3.47 3.88
CA TRP A 78 0.72 2.98 4.98
C TRP A 78 0.98 1.52 5.32
N ALA A 79 1.21 0.66 4.32
CA ALA A 79 1.57 -0.73 4.53
C ALA A 79 2.88 -0.83 5.31
N LEU A 80 3.95 -0.15 4.89
CA LEU A 80 5.23 -0.14 5.58
C LEU A 80 5.10 0.33 7.02
N PHE A 81 4.36 1.42 7.25
CA PHE A 81 4.16 1.95 8.61
C PHE A 81 3.42 0.98 9.52
N ILE A 82 2.35 0.35 9.03
CA ILE A 82 1.56 -0.62 9.82
C ILE A 82 2.35 -1.89 10.08
N GLN A 83 3.10 -2.40 9.09
CA GLN A 83 3.95 -3.57 9.26
C GLN A 83 5.12 -3.29 10.21
N GLY A 84 5.76 -2.13 10.10
CA GLY A 84 6.83 -1.70 11.01
C GLY A 84 6.31 -1.50 12.44
N ALA A 85 5.11 -0.96 12.60
CA ALA A 85 4.47 -0.83 13.91
C ALA A 85 4.15 -2.19 14.52
N TRP A 86 3.58 -3.12 13.73
CA TRP A 86 3.27 -4.47 14.18
C TRP A 86 4.51 -5.23 14.64
N GLU A 87 5.60 -5.17 13.86
CA GLU A 87 6.85 -5.84 14.22
C GLU A 87 7.52 -5.17 15.43
N MET A 88 7.43 -3.85 15.56
CA MET A 88 7.86 -3.14 16.77
C MET A 88 7.09 -3.63 18.00
N PHE A 89 5.76 -3.73 17.94
CA PHE A 89 4.95 -4.25 19.05
C PHE A 89 5.35 -5.69 19.43
N ARG A 90 5.61 -6.54 18.43
CA ARG A 90 6.10 -7.91 18.63
C ARG A 90 7.46 -7.94 19.34
N LEU A 91 8.38 -7.05 18.97
CA LEU A 91 9.69 -6.90 19.60
C LEU A 91 9.60 -6.28 21.01
N ALA A 92 8.68 -5.34 21.22
CA ALA A 92 8.46 -4.68 22.51
C ALA A 92 7.94 -5.64 23.58
N MET A 93 7.05 -6.57 23.21
CA MET A 93 6.58 -7.63 24.12
C MET A 93 7.69 -8.59 24.60
N ARG A 94 8.90 -8.52 24.01
CA ARG A 94 10.08 -9.26 24.48
C ARG A 94 10.98 -8.42 25.41
N HIS A 95 10.48 -7.32 25.98
CA HIS A 95 11.21 -6.36 26.82
C HIS A 95 12.48 -5.79 26.15
N ARG A 96 12.43 -5.60 24.83
CA ARG A 96 13.60 -5.21 24.02
C ARG A 96 13.77 -3.70 23.82
N TYR A 97 12.88 -2.88 24.36
CA TYR A 97 12.96 -1.42 24.29
C TYR A 97 12.89 -0.84 25.70
N ASP A 98 13.79 0.09 26.00
CA ASP A 98 13.94 0.67 27.33
C ASP A 98 13.02 1.89 27.54
N GLY A 99 12.42 2.42 26.45
CA GLY A 99 11.48 3.53 26.54
C GLY A 99 10.60 3.78 25.30
N PRO A 100 9.52 4.58 25.44
CA PRO A 100 8.54 4.83 24.38
C PRO A 100 9.12 5.58 23.17
N PHE A 101 10.14 6.43 23.38
CA PHE A 101 10.81 7.13 22.28
C PHE A 101 11.62 6.18 21.40
N GLU A 102 12.30 5.20 22.00
CA GLU A 102 13.04 4.17 21.28
C GLU A 102 12.10 3.27 20.47
N ALA A 103 10.95 2.91 21.05
CA ALA A 103 9.89 2.19 20.35
C ALA A 103 9.37 2.95 19.13
N LEU A 104 9.13 4.26 19.23
CA LEU A 104 8.71 5.08 18.09
C LEU A 104 9.77 5.12 16.98
N LEU A 105 11.04 5.31 17.33
CA LEU A 105 12.14 5.27 16.36
C LEU A 105 12.29 3.90 15.69
N ALA A 106 12.04 2.82 16.44
CA ALA A 106 12.09 1.46 15.92
C ALA A 106 11.04 1.23 14.82
N ILE A 107 9.83 1.80 14.93
CA ILE A 107 8.82 1.73 13.85
C ILE A 107 9.40 2.25 12.54
N PHE A 108 10.00 3.44 12.56
CA PHE A 108 10.58 4.05 11.35
C PHE A 108 11.75 3.24 10.81
N LYS A 109 12.65 2.77 11.69
CA LYS A 109 13.80 1.95 11.30
C LYS A 109 13.36 0.65 10.62
N ILE A 110 12.44 -0.09 11.25
CA ILE A 110 11.90 -1.34 10.69
C ILE A 110 11.16 -1.07 9.38
N SER A 111 10.38 0.01 9.31
CA SER A 111 9.68 0.39 8.07
C SER A 111 10.66 0.69 6.92
N LEU A 112 11.80 1.33 7.22
CA LEU A 112 12.86 1.58 6.24
C LEU A 112 13.57 0.29 5.83
N ASP A 113 13.85 -0.61 6.78
CA ASP A 113 14.43 -1.92 6.47
C ASP A 113 13.50 -2.70 5.51
N PHE A 114 12.20 -2.73 5.79
CA PHE A 114 11.21 -3.31 4.87
C PHE A 114 11.15 -2.59 3.53
N PHE A 115 11.24 -1.26 3.50
CA PHE A 115 11.28 -0.50 2.25
C PHE A 115 12.43 -0.97 1.36
N PHE A 116 13.64 -1.13 1.90
CA PHE A 116 14.79 -1.60 1.12
C PHE A 116 14.66 -3.05 0.68
N VAL A 117 14.03 -3.92 1.47
CA VAL A 117 13.72 -5.31 1.07
C VAL A 117 12.79 -5.33 -0.14
N ILE A 118 11.76 -4.48 -0.16
CA ILE A 118 10.79 -4.45 -1.27
C ILE A 118 11.22 -3.56 -2.45
N ALA A 119 12.30 -2.78 -2.32
CA ALA A 119 12.84 -1.90 -3.35
C ALA A 119 13.61 -2.66 -4.45
N VAL A 120 13.06 -3.79 -4.89
CA VAL A 120 13.62 -4.65 -5.94
C VAL A 120 12.81 -4.49 -7.23
N PRO A 121 13.43 -4.68 -8.42
CA PRO A 121 12.74 -4.50 -9.70
C PRO A 121 11.47 -5.36 -9.86
N SER A 122 11.47 -6.58 -9.30
CA SER A 122 10.33 -7.48 -9.32
C SER A 122 9.09 -6.94 -8.61
N VAL A 123 9.24 -5.99 -7.68
CA VAL A 123 8.14 -5.31 -6.97
C VAL A 123 7.90 -3.92 -7.54
N LEU A 124 8.95 -3.15 -7.81
CA LEU A 124 8.84 -1.78 -8.32
C LEU A 124 8.17 -1.71 -9.70
N ILE A 125 8.47 -2.65 -10.61
CA ILE A 125 7.89 -2.64 -11.95
C ILE A 125 6.37 -2.90 -11.89
N PRO A 126 5.88 -3.97 -11.22
CA PRO A 126 4.44 -4.16 -11.03
C PRO A 126 3.77 -3.03 -10.25
N PHE A 127 4.47 -2.43 -9.28
CA PHE A 127 3.97 -1.27 -8.55
C PHE A 127 3.69 -0.09 -9.49
N VAL A 128 4.66 0.28 -10.34
CA VAL A 128 4.51 1.40 -11.29
C VAL A 128 3.42 1.08 -12.31
N ILE A 129 3.48 -0.10 -12.95
CA ILE A 129 2.52 -0.50 -13.98
C ILE A 129 1.12 -0.56 -13.38
N GLY A 130 0.96 -1.20 -12.22
CA GLY A 130 -0.30 -1.33 -11.52
C GLY A 130 -0.87 0.01 -11.07
N GLY A 131 -0.02 0.92 -10.56
CA GLY A 131 -0.42 2.28 -10.19
C GLY A 131 -0.93 3.08 -11.39
N VAL A 132 -0.22 3.02 -12.53
CA VAL A 132 -0.64 3.67 -13.79
C VAL A 132 -1.98 3.11 -14.27
N LEU A 133 -2.10 1.77 -14.37
CA LEU A 133 -3.32 1.11 -14.83
C LEU A 133 -4.51 1.42 -13.92
N ALA A 134 -4.32 1.39 -12.59
CA ALA A 134 -5.35 1.77 -11.63
C ALA A 134 -5.81 3.22 -11.87
N GLY A 135 -4.89 4.16 -12.08
CA GLY A 135 -5.19 5.56 -12.39
C GLY A 135 -6.10 5.71 -13.59
N LEU A 136 -5.74 5.04 -14.69
CA LEU A 136 -6.48 5.08 -15.95
C LEU A 136 -7.87 4.44 -15.84
N LEU A 137 -7.98 3.30 -15.15
CA LEU A 137 -9.25 2.61 -14.94
C LEU A 137 -10.24 3.45 -14.12
N VAL A 138 -9.74 4.12 -13.08
CA VAL A 138 -10.56 4.98 -12.22
C VAL A 138 -11.05 6.22 -12.96
N GLU A 139 -10.20 6.85 -13.76
CA GLU A 139 -10.58 7.99 -14.61
C GLU A 139 -11.63 7.58 -15.65
N ASN A 140 -11.46 6.42 -16.30
CA ASN A 140 -12.45 5.89 -17.23
C ASN A 140 -13.78 5.56 -16.54
N ALA A 141 -13.74 5.04 -15.31
CA ALA A 141 -14.94 4.78 -14.51
C ALA A 141 -15.68 6.09 -14.17
N HIS A 142 -14.96 7.15 -13.79
CA HIS A 142 -15.56 8.47 -13.53
C HIS A 142 -16.20 9.09 -14.78
N ARG A 143 -15.60 8.91 -15.96
CA ARG A 143 -16.20 9.37 -17.23
C ARG A 143 -17.53 8.69 -17.55
N ARG A 144 -17.69 7.42 -17.16
CA ARG A 144 -18.92 6.65 -17.39
C ARG A 144 -19.95 6.86 -16.28
N TRP A 145 -19.49 6.98 -15.04
CA TRP A 145 -20.31 7.12 -13.84
C TRP A 145 -19.68 8.17 -12.91
N PRO A 146 -20.02 9.46 -13.12
CA PRO A 146 -19.43 10.58 -12.37
C PRO A 146 -19.69 10.51 -10.87
#